data_AF-A0A7R9T0P9-F1
#
_entry.id   AF-A0A7R9T0P9-F1
#
_cell.length_a   1.000
_cell.length_b   1.000
_cell.length_c   1.000
_cell.angle_alpha   90.00
_cell.angle_beta   90.00
_cell.angle_gamma   90.00
#
_symmetry.space_group_name_H-M   'P 1'
#
loop_
_entity.id
_entity.type
_entity.pdbx_description
1 polymer ?
#
loop_
_entity_poly.entity_id
_entity_poly.type
_entity_poly.pdbx_seq_one_letter_code
_entity_poly.pdbx_strand_id
1 'polypeptide(L)'
;VDARRRTRARRVVARAGRSMVDERDETIATAKSRRAAVLSVGAALLAMPVAVNTPRARAVVAPEFVEETMEVIDMTRALLRGEKTDEAFIDEFQTKRRAWFAKYQYHHGKSFYGYANAWNAQAKVGVQIAVNRENGVPYDSEHTAYNKDYLLSILDKAEAELFDMQKRNGF
;
A
#
# COMPACT_ATOMS: atom_id res chain seq x y z
N VAL A 1 -13.28 55.16 -43.14
CA VAL A 1 -14.53 54.43 -43.43
C VAL A 1 -14.55 53.24 -42.48
N ASP A 2 -15.08 53.39 -41.26
CA ASP A 2 -16.52 53.42 -40.89
C ASP A 2 -17.17 52.03 -41.09
N ALA A 3 -17.88 51.36 -40.17
CA ALA A 3 -17.85 51.16 -38.72
C ALA A 3 -19.04 50.21 -38.36
N ARG A 4 -19.08 49.75 -37.10
CA ARG A 4 -20.25 49.21 -36.32
C ARG A 4 -20.41 47.68 -36.41
N ARG A 5 -20.83 46.92 -35.38
CA ARG A 5 -21.55 47.19 -34.10
C ARG A 5 -20.88 46.40 -32.94
N ARG A 6 -20.68 46.95 -31.73
CA ARG A 6 -21.58 46.93 -30.53
C ARG A 6 -22.08 45.50 -30.18
N THR A 7 -21.86 44.95 -28.98
CA THR A 7 -22.39 45.41 -27.66
C THR A 7 -21.53 44.81 -26.51
N ARG A 8 -20.92 45.58 -25.58
CA ARG A 8 -21.40 45.97 -24.21
C ARG A 8 -21.88 44.79 -23.32
N ALA A 9 -21.51 44.63 -22.05
CA ALA A 9 -20.66 45.36 -21.08
C ALA A 9 -19.78 44.34 -20.27
N ARG A 10 -19.20 44.52 -19.07
CA ARG A 10 -19.10 45.53 -17.98
C ARG A 10 -17.74 45.23 -17.26
N ARG A 11 -16.85 46.14 -16.84
CA ARG A 11 -16.88 47.15 -15.73
C ARG A 11 -17.25 46.53 -14.36
N VAL A 12 -16.52 46.68 -13.24
CA VAL A 12 -15.46 47.64 -12.81
C VAL A 12 -14.43 47.02 -11.83
N VAL A 13 -13.19 47.51 -11.91
CA VAL A 13 -12.10 47.70 -10.92
C VAL A 13 -12.35 47.43 -9.41
N ALA A 14 -11.29 46.95 -8.75
CA ALA A 14 -11.03 46.79 -7.31
C ALA A 14 -11.37 47.99 -6.37
N ARG A 15 -11.42 47.73 -5.04
CA ARG A 15 -10.46 48.23 -4.00
C ARG A 15 -10.89 47.86 -2.55
N ALA A 16 -9.90 47.86 -1.64
CA ALA A 16 -10.00 47.91 -0.16
C ALA A 16 -10.53 46.65 0.56
N GLY A 17 -10.21 46.40 1.85
CA GLY A 17 -9.23 47.07 2.72
C GLY A 17 -9.75 47.48 4.11
N ARG A 18 -9.47 46.65 5.13
CA ARG A 18 -9.53 46.88 6.59
C ARG A 18 -10.91 46.97 7.30
N SER A 19 -10.79 46.70 8.61
CA SER A 19 -11.77 46.72 9.72
C SER A 19 -12.63 45.45 9.88
N MET A 20 -12.82 44.88 11.07
CA MET A 20 -12.64 45.45 12.43
C MET A 20 -11.66 44.68 13.32
N VAL A 21 -11.00 45.43 14.21
CA VAL A 21 -10.65 45.00 15.56
C VAL A 21 -11.60 45.76 16.47
N ASP A 22 -12.47 45.06 17.21
CA ASP A 22 -12.69 45.32 18.65
C ASP A 22 -13.70 44.31 19.23
N GLU A 23 -13.17 43.40 20.04
CA GLU A 23 -13.74 43.06 21.34
C GLU A 23 -12.60 42.42 22.16
N ARG A 24 -12.00 43.25 23.02
CA ARG A 24 -11.08 42.84 24.09
C ARG A 24 -11.81 42.94 25.43
N ASP A 25 -11.14 42.42 26.45
CA ASP A 25 -11.47 42.51 27.88
C ASP A 25 -12.63 41.56 28.28
N GLU A 26 -12.50 40.67 29.27
CA GLU A 26 -11.43 40.36 30.23
C GLU A 26 -11.36 38.82 30.41
N THR A 27 -10.23 38.14 30.61
CA THR A 27 -9.40 38.24 31.82
C THR A 27 -8.07 37.50 31.60
N ILE A 28 -6.94 38.19 31.73
CA ILE A 28 -5.63 37.55 31.89
C ILE A 28 -5.41 37.32 33.39
N ALA A 29 -5.55 36.08 33.87
CA ALA A 29 -5.14 35.73 35.23
C ALA A 29 -4.56 34.31 35.33
N THR A 30 -3.40 34.22 35.99
CA THR A 30 -2.75 32.99 36.47
C THR A 30 -2.27 31.97 35.43
N ALA A 31 -1.08 32.25 34.90
CA ALA A 31 -0.12 31.19 34.60
C ALA A 31 0.20 30.37 35.88
N LYS A 32 -0.54 29.27 36.11
CA LYS A 32 -0.23 28.28 37.16
C LYS A 32 0.19 26.94 36.54
N SER A 33 1.51 26.73 36.52
CA SER A 33 2.18 25.42 36.57
C SER A 33 1.83 24.37 35.49
N ARG A 34 2.58 24.39 34.38
CA ARG A 34 2.74 23.21 33.50
C ARG A 34 3.37 21.99 34.19
N ARG A 35 3.87 22.12 35.43
CA ARG A 35 4.41 21.00 36.23
C ARG A 35 3.33 20.17 36.93
N ALA A 36 2.12 20.71 37.15
CA ALA A 36 1.06 19.98 37.84
C ALA A 36 0.46 18.82 37.01
N ALA A 37 0.43 18.96 35.68
CA ALA A 37 -0.14 17.94 34.79
C ALA A 37 0.72 16.67 34.63
N VAL A 38 2.00 16.72 34.98
CA VAL A 38 2.94 15.60 34.79
C VAL A 38 2.83 14.55 35.91
N LEU A 39 2.45 14.96 37.12
CA LEU A 39 2.34 14.07 38.28
C LEU A 39 1.07 13.18 38.26
N SER A 40 0.03 13.58 37.53
CA SER A 40 -1.23 12.81 37.44
C SER A 40 -1.16 11.57 36.54
N VAL A 41 -0.16 11.49 35.65
CA VAL A 41 -0.03 10.37 34.69
C VAL A 41 0.76 9.19 35.28
N GLY A 42 1.69 9.46 36.21
CA GLY A 42 2.55 8.43 36.81
C GLY A 42 1.80 7.40 37.66
N ALA A 43 0.69 7.78 38.31
CA ALA A 43 -0.07 6.90 39.19
C ALA A 43 -0.95 5.87 38.46
N ALA A 44 -1.35 6.13 37.21
CA ALA A 44 -2.21 5.24 36.44
C ALA A 44 -1.47 4.06 35.79
N LEU A 45 -0.15 4.15 35.64
CA LEU A 45 0.67 3.11 34.98
C LEU A 45 1.04 1.93 35.88
N LEU A 46 0.87 2.06 37.21
CA LEU A 46 1.21 1.00 38.18
C LEU A 46 0.03 0.05 38.50
N ALA A 47 -1.15 0.30 37.91
CA ALA A 47 -2.35 -0.55 38.09
C ALA A 47 -2.68 -1.42 36.85
N MET A 48 -1.79 -1.46 35.85
CA MET A 48 -1.86 -2.44 34.77
C MET A 48 -1.32 -3.78 35.31
N PRO A 49 -2.13 -4.85 35.40
CA PRO A 49 -1.58 -6.17 35.68
C PRO A 49 -0.55 -6.50 34.60
N VAL A 50 0.64 -6.93 35.02
CA VAL A 50 1.73 -7.37 34.13
C VAL A 50 1.12 -8.23 33.04
N ALA A 51 1.27 -7.79 31.78
CA ALA A 51 0.52 -8.31 30.65
C ALA A 51 0.56 -9.84 30.65
N VAL A 52 -0.55 -10.45 31.07
CA VAL A 52 -0.74 -11.89 31.11
C VAL A 52 -0.37 -12.40 29.72
N ASN A 53 0.42 -13.48 29.67
CA ASN A 53 0.81 -14.19 28.44
C ASN A 53 -0.43 -14.42 27.58
N THR A 54 -0.73 -13.45 26.72
CA THR A 54 -1.91 -13.44 25.88
C THR A 54 -1.54 -14.42 24.79
N PRO A 55 -2.24 -15.56 24.66
CA PRO A 55 -1.84 -16.57 23.69
C PRO A 55 -1.69 -15.90 22.34
N ARG A 56 -0.46 -15.90 21.79
CA ARG A 56 -0.15 -15.23 20.53
C ARG A 56 -1.19 -15.70 19.54
N ALA A 57 -2.10 -14.80 19.14
CA ALA A 57 -3.27 -15.17 18.37
C ALA A 57 -2.81 -16.03 17.19
N ARG A 58 -3.24 -17.30 17.17
CA ARG A 58 -2.94 -18.24 16.09
C ARG A 58 -3.67 -17.71 14.86
N ALA A 59 -3.06 -16.77 14.17
CA ALA A 59 -3.67 -16.14 13.02
C ALA A 59 -3.78 -17.23 11.95
N VAL A 60 -5.05 -17.57 11.67
CA VAL A 60 -5.45 -18.68 10.81
C VAL A 60 -5.05 -18.30 9.39
N VAL A 61 -4.06 -19.00 8.88
CA VAL A 61 -3.70 -18.99 7.47
C VAL A 61 -4.76 -19.81 6.75
N ALA A 62 -5.30 -19.31 5.63
CA ALA A 62 -6.14 -20.13 4.77
C ALA A 62 -5.28 -21.32 4.28
N PRO A 63 -5.72 -22.59 4.41
CA PRO A 63 -4.89 -23.76 4.08
C PRO A 63 -4.20 -23.68 2.71
N GLU A 64 -4.90 -23.12 1.74
CA GLU A 64 -4.49 -22.94 0.36
C GLU A 64 -3.61 -21.70 0.09
N PHE A 65 -3.42 -20.80 1.07
CA PHE A 65 -2.62 -19.58 0.90
C PHE A 65 -1.17 -19.86 0.48
N VAL A 66 -0.55 -20.92 1.00
CA VAL A 66 0.84 -21.23 0.63
C VAL A 66 0.92 -21.70 -0.82
N GLU A 67 0.06 -22.62 -1.21
CA GLU A 67 0.01 -23.17 -2.57
C GLU A 67 -0.29 -22.07 -3.60
N GLU A 68 -1.35 -21.29 -3.38
CA GLU A 68 -1.74 -20.19 -4.27
C GLU A 68 -0.69 -19.06 -4.31
N THR A 69 0.05 -18.81 -3.22
CA THR A 69 1.13 -17.80 -3.23
C THR A 69 2.38 -18.32 -3.92
N MET A 70 2.75 -19.59 -3.74
CA MET A 70 3.86 -20.23 -4.47
C MET A 70 3.56 -20.26 -5.98
N GLU A 71 2.33 -20.57 -6.39
CA GLU A 71 1.92 -20.50 -7.79
C GLU A 71 2.13 -19.08 -8.37
N VAL A 72 1.69 -18.03 -7.67
CA VAL A 72 1.91 -16.65 -8.12
C VAL A 72 3.39 -16.27 -8.13
N ILE A 73 4.19 -16.75 -7.18
CA ILE A 73 5.65 -16.55 -7.15
C ILE A 73 6.29 -17.18 -8.39
N ASP A 74 5.99 -18.44 -8.69
CA ASP A 74 6.62 -19.19 -9.77
C ASP A 74 6.17 -18.70 -11.16
N MET A 75 4.91 -18.31 -11.33
CA MET A 75 4.48 -17.65 -12.56
C MET A 75 5.18 -16.30 -12.76
N THR A 76 5.38 -15.53 -11.69
CA THR A 76 6.11 -14.25 -11.77
C THR A 76 7.58 -14.48 -12.13
N ARG A 77 8.22 -15.53 -11.61
CA ARG A 77 9.59 -15.94 -12.00
C ARG A 77 9.67 -16.34 -13.47
N ALA A 78 8.74 -17.17 -13.95
CA ALA A 78 8.75 -17.68 -15.32
C ALA A 78 8.67 -16.53 -16.33
N LEU A 79 7.85 -15.49 -16.05
CA LEU A 79 7.80 -14.26 -16.83
C LEU A 79 9.12 -13.48 -16.74
N LEU A 80 9.61 -13.20 -15.53
CA LEU A 80 10.84 -12.41 -15.33
C LEU A 80 12.08 -13.03 -15.97
N ARG A 81 12.14 -14.37 -16.03
CA ARG A 81 13.26 -15.13 -16.62
C ARG A 81 13.10 -15.40 -18.12
N GLY A 82 11.96 -15.05 -18.72
CA GLY A 82 11.67 -15.38 -20.12
C GLY A 82 11.39 -16.86 -20.38
N GLU A 83 11.14 -17.65 -19.33
CA GLU A 83 10.86 -19.09 -19.45
C GLU A 83 9.48 -19.37 -20.07
N LYS A 84 8.51 -18.48 -19.82
CA LYS A 84 7.15 -18.51 -20.39
C LYS A 84 6.63 -17.09 -20.60
N THR A 85 6.43 -16.71 -21.85
CA THR A 85 5.97 -15.36 -22.25
C THR A 85 4.93 -15.39 -23.38
N ASP A 86 4.30 -16.53 -23.63
CA ASP A 86 3.18 -16.62 -24.57
C ASP A 86 1.92 -15.96 -24.00
N GLU A 87 1.03 -15.48 -24.87
CA GLU A 87 -0.18 -14.74 -24.47
C GLU A 87 -1.12 -15.57 -23.59
N ALA A 88 -1.19 -16.89 -23.78
CA ALA A 88 -2.05 -17.76 -22.97
C ALA A 88 -1.54 -17.85 -21.52
N PHE A 89 -0.24 -18.04 -21.33
CA PHE A 89 0.38 -18.00 -20.00
C PHE A 89 0.29 -16.60 -19.35
N ILE A 90 0.43 -15.53 -20.14
CA ILE A 90 0.27 -14.15 -19.67
C ILE A 90 -1.17 -13.89 -19.19
N ASP A 91 -2.19 -14.37 -19.90
CA ASP A 91 -3.59 -14.24 -19.50
C ASP A 91 -3.94 -15.11 -18.28
N GLU A 92 -3.36 -16.30 -18.19
CA GLU A 92 -3.45 -17.15 -17.00
C GLU A 92 -2.84 -16.44 -15.78
N PHE A 93 -1.62 -15.91 -15.91
CA PHE A 93 -0.94 -15.14 -14.86
C PHE A 93 -1.77 -13.94 -14.43
N GLN A 94 -2.28 -13.13 -15.37
CA GLN A 94 -3.14 -11.98 -15.08
C GLN A 94 -4.43 -12.39 -14.36
N THR A 95 -4.97 -13.58 -14.65
CA THR A 95 -6.16 -14.11 -13.97
C THR A 95 -5.84 -14.56 -12.55
N LYS A 96 -4.83 -15.44 -12.38
CA LYS A 96 -4.42 -15.97 -11.07
C LYS A 96 -3.95 -14.88 -10.12
N ARG A 97 -3.10 -13.94 -10.56
CA ARG A 97 -2.63 -12.83 -9.70
C ARG A 97 -3.76 -11.92 -9.20
N ARG A 98 -4.81 -11.71 -10.01
CA ARG A 98 -5.97 -10.89 -9.63
C ARG A 98 -6.88 -11.62 -8.66
N ALA A 99 -7.10 -12.92 -8.86
CA ALA A 99 -7.85 -13.76 -7.92
C ALA A 99 -7.13 -13.87 -6.56
N TRP A 100 -5.84 -14.18 -6.57
CA TRP A 100 -4.97 -14.23 -5.39
C TRP A 100 -4.96 -12.89 -4.63
N PHE A 101 -4.76 -11.77 -5.35
CA PHE A 101 -4.82 -10.45 -4.72
C PHE A 101 -6.20 -10.16 -4.13
N ALA A 102 -7.29 -10.38 -4.88
CA ALA A 102 -8.64 -10.14 -4.40
C ALA A 102 -8.96 -10.93 -3.13
N LYS A 103 -8.46 -12.17 -3.04
CA LYS A 103 -8.61 -13.08 -1.91
C LYS A 103 -7.80 -12.66 -0.68
N TYR A 104 -6.56 -12.23 -0.84
CA TYR A 104 -5.64 -11.97 0.29
C TYR A 104 -5.37 -10.50 0.62
N GLN A 105 -5.83 -9.53 -0.20
CA GLN A 105 -5.52 -8.10 -0.03
C GLN A 105 -5.91 -7.48 1.31
N TYR A 106 -6.87 -8.04 2.05
CA TYR A 106 -7.29 -7.56 3.37
C TYR A 106 -6.86 -8.47 4.52
N HIS A 107 -6.15 -9.57 4.21
CA HIS A 107 -5.67 -10.53 5.19
C HIS A 107 -4.36 -10.04 5.80
N HIS A 108 -4.50 -9.12 6.76
CA HIS A 108 -3.38 -8.48 7.44
C HIS A 108 -3.17 -9.09 8.83
N GLY A 109 -2.05 -9.76 9.02
CA GLY A 109 -1.69 -10.35 10.31
C GLY A 109 -0.31 -11.00 10.31
N LYS A 110 0.17 -11.39 11.49
CA LYS A 110 1.48 -12.06 11.71
C LYS A 110 1.58 -13.49 11.14
N SER A 111 0.73 -13.84 10.17
CA SER A 111 0.70 -15.13 9.48
C SER A 111 0.53 -15.03 7.96
N PHE A 112 0.58 -13.83 7.36
CA PHE A 112 0.63 -13.69 5.89
C PHE A 112 2.07 -13.35 5.47
N TYR A 113 3.00 -14.22 5.90
CA TYR A 113 4.41 -14.17 5.53
C TYR A 113 4.56 -14.39 4.01
N GLY A 114 5.55 -13.77 3.39
CA GLY A 114 5.77 -13.79 1.95
C GLY A 114 4.81 -12.92 1.13
N TYR A 115 3.58 -12.68 1.60
CA TYR A 115 2.54 -11.94 0.88
C TYR A 115 3.03 -10.59 0.35
N ALA A 116 3.65 -9.75 1.18
CA ALA A 116 4.05 -8.39 0.79
C ALA A 116 5.13 -8.39 -0.30
N ASN A 117 6.06 -9.33 -0.24
CA ASN A 117 7.14 -9.49 -1.22
C ASN A 117 6.61 -10.07 -2.54
N ALA A 118 5.81 -11.15 -2.47
CA ALA A 118 5.13 -11.73 -3.64
C ALA A 118 4.23 -10.68 -4.33
N TRP A 119 3.42 -9.95 -3.55
CA TRP A 119 2.53 -8.90 -4.04
C TRP A 119 3.28 -7.82 -4.80
N ASN A 120 4.39 -7.31 -4.25
CA ASN A 120 5.20 -6.24 -4.84
C ASN A 120 5.79 -6.69 -6.20
N ALA A 121 6.25 -7.94 -6.31
CA ALA A 121 6.75 -8.49 -7.55
C ALA A 121 5.65 -8.69 -8.61
N GLN A 122 4.59 -9.46 -8.30
CA GLN A 122 3.51 -9.74 -9.26
C GLN A 122 2.78 -8.47 -9.70
N ALA A 123 2.66 -7.47 -8.82
CA ALA A 123 1.98 -6.22 -9.14
C ALA A 123 2.75 -5.43 -10.21
N LYS A 124 4.07 -5.34 -10.07
CA LYS A 124 4.94 -4.64 -11.02
C LYS A 124 4.94 -5.32 -12.39
N VAL A 125 5.14 -6.64 -12.43
CA VAL A 125 5.08 -7.41 -13.69
C VAL A 125 3.70 -7.30 -14.34
N GLY A 126 2.63 -7.49 -13.57
CA GLY A 126 1.26 -7.42 -14.10
C GLY A 126 0.82 -6.03 -14.55
N VAL A 127 1.31 -4.95 -13.92
CA VAL A 127 1.10 -3.57 -14.39
C VAL A 127 1.88 -3.31 -15.67
N GLN A 128 3.16 -3.73 -15.75
CA GLN A 128 3.94 -3.60 -16.99
C GLN A 128 3.25 -4.30 -18.16
N ILE A 129 2.80 -5.55 -17.98
CA ILE A 129 2.08 -6.31 -19.01
C ILE A 129 0.80 -5.57 -19.47
N ALA A 130 0.01 -5.04 -18.52
CA ALA A 130 -1.22 -4.32 -18.86
C ALA A 130 -0.94 -3.06 -19.68
N VAL A 131 0.04 -2.24 -19.25
CA VAL A 131 0.45 -1.03 -19.96
C VAL A 131 1.07 -1.35 -21.32
N ASN A 132 1.91 -2.38 -21.43
CA ASN A 132 2.46 -2.85 -22.69
C ASN A 132 1.34 -3.21 -23.68
N ARG A 133 0.36 -4.01 -23.23
CA ARG A 133 -0.80 -4.42 -24.05
C ARG A 133 -1.68 -3.24 -24.47
N GLU A 134 -1.94 -2.27 -23.59
CA GLU A 134 -2.64 -1.02 -23.93
C GLU A 134 -1.94 -0.21 -25.03
N ASN A 135 -0.61 -0.31 -25.12
CA ASN A 135 0.21 0.37 -26.13
C ASN A 135 0.54 -0.52 -27.35
N GLY A 136 0.01 -1.75 -27.43
CA GLY A 136 0.30 -2.68 -28.53
C GLY A 136 1.72 -3.24 -28.54
N VAL A 137 2.43 -3.17 -27.41
CA VAL A 137 3.79 -3.69 -27.23
C VAL A 137 3.70 -5.07 -26.55
N PRO A 138 4.43 -6.11 -26.99
CA PRO A 138 4.49 -7.38 -26.27
C PRO A 138 5.21 -7.22 -24.91
N TYR A 139 5.08 -8.21 -24.03
CA TYR A 139 5.94 -8.29 -22.84
C TYR A 139 7.34 -8.76 -23.22
N ASP A 140 8.37 -8.17 -22.63
CA ASP A 140 9.78 -8.51 -22.84
C ASP A 140 10.47 -8.70 -21.48
N SER A 141 11.05 -9.89 -21.27
CA SER A 141 11.74 -10.27 -20.02
C SER A 141 13.13 -9.66 -19.87
N GLU A 142 13.74 -9.17 -20.95
CA GLU A 142 15.05 -8.51 -20.93
C GLU A 142 14.94 -6.99 -20.79
N HIS A 143 13.80 -6.43 -21.21
CA HIS A 143 13.52 -4.98 -21.12
C HIS A 143 12.37 -4.67 -20.14
N THR A 144 12.53 -5.09 -18.88
CA THR A 144 11.55 -4.84 -17.81
C THR A 144 11.58 -3.38 -17.33
N ALA A 145 10.40 -2.79 -17.10
CA ALA A 145 10.25 -1.42 -16.58
C ALA A 145 10.72 -1.28 -15.12
N TYR A 146 10.97 -2.40 -14.45
CA TYR A 146 11.45 -2.52 -13.08
C TYR A 146 12.73 -3.37 -13.06
N ASN A 147 13.58 -3.20 -12.05
CA ASN A 147 14.82 -3.97 -11.91
C ASN A 147 14.52 -5.47 -11.69
N LYS A 148 14.81 -6.29 -12.71
CA LYS A 148 14.60 -7.75 -12.78
C LYS A 148 15.22 -8.50 -11.60
N ASP A 149 16.50 -8.26 -11.32
CA ASP A 149 17.23 -8.92 -10.22
C ASP A 149 16.62 -8.59 -8.85
N TYR A 150 16.19 -7.35 -8.64
CA TYR A 150 15.49 -6.95 -7.43
C TYR A 150 14.15 -7.69 -7.30
N LEU A 151 13.37 -7.79 -8.37
CA LEU A 151 12.09 -8.52 -8.36
C LEU A 151 12.28 -10.01 -8.05
N LEU A 152 13.30 -10.65 -8.64
CA LEU A 152 13.68 -12.03 -8.29
C LEU A 152 14.10 -12.13 -6.82
N SER A 153 14.92 -11.19 -6.32
CA SER A 153 15.40 -11.21 -4.92
C SER A 153 14.30 -11.06 -3.87
N ILE A 154 13.16 -10.43 -4.21
CA ILE A 154 12.00 -10.35 -3.31
C ILE A 154 11.09 -11.57 -3.45
N LEU A 155 11.00 -12.20 -4.62
CA LEU A 155 10.32 -13.49 -4.78
C LEU A 155 11.01 -14.59 -3.96
N ASP A 156 12.34 -14.62 -3.95
CA ASP A 156 13.11 -15.58 -3.14
C ASP A 156 12.94 -15.35 -1.63
N LYS A 157 12.82 -14.09 -1.20
CA LYS A 157 12.42 -13.74 0.18
C LYS A 157 10.99 -14.17 0.48
N ALA A 158 10.07 -14.05 -0.48
CA ALA A 158 8.68 -14.43 -0.30
C ALA A 158 8.54 -15.93 -0.05
N GLU A 159 9.22 -16.76 -0.85
CA GLU A 159 9.30 -18.21 -0.67
C GLU A 159 9.92 -18.60 0.68
N ALA A 160 11.07 -18.00 1.04
CA ALA A 160 11.72 -18.25 2.32
C ALA A 160 10.83 -17.91 3.53
N GLU A 161 10.07 -16.82 3.44
CA GLU A 161 9.08 -16.41 4.44
C GLU A 161 7.87 -17.39 4.52
N LEU A 162 7.40 -17.93 3.39
CA LEU A 162 6.35 -18.96 3.35
C LEU A 162 6.81 -20.28 4.00
N PHE A 163 8.02 -20.74 3.69
CA PHE A 163 8.56 -21.98 4.28
C PHE A 163 8.84 -21.84 5.79
N ASP A 164 9.38 -20.70 6.23
CA ASP A 164 9.53 -20.41 7.67
C ASP A 164 8.17 -20.40 8.39
N MET A 165 7.13 -19.88 7.75
CA MET A 165 5.76 -19.94 8.28
C MET A 165 5.22 -21.38 8.35
N GLN A 166 5.34 -22.20 7.29
CA GLN A 166 4.91 -23.61 7.32
C GLN A 166 5.61 -24.37 8.45
N LYS A 167 6.94 -24.23 8.55
CA LYS A 167 7.76 -24.85 9.60
C LYS A 167 7.35 -24.44 11.02
N ARG A 168 6.92 -23.18 11.21
CA ARG A 168 6.44 -22.68 12.52
C ARG A 168 5.01 -23.11 12.87
N ASN A 169 4.18 -23.35 11.85
CA ASN A 169 2.77 -23.66 12.04
C ASN A 169 2.48 -25.17 12.08
N GLY A 170 3.41 -26.02 11.61
CA GLY A 170 3.31 -27.48 11.74
C GLY A 170 2.24 -28.09 10.84
N PHE A 171 2.30 -27.73 9.55
CA PHE A 171 1.63 -28.46 8.47
C PHE A 171 2.54 -29.56 7.93
#